data_AF-A0A6A6ZJP8-F1
#
_entry.id   AF-A0A6A6ZJP8-F1
#
_cell.length_a   1.000
_cell.length_b   1.000
_cell.length_c   1.000
_cell.angle_alpha   90.00
_cell.angle_beta   90.00
_cell.angle_gamma   90.00
#
_symmetry.space_group_name_H-M   'P 1'
#
loop_
_entity.id
_entity.type
_entity.pdbx_description
1 polymer ?
#
loop_
_entity_poly.entity_id
_entity_poly.type
_entity_poly.pdbx_seq_one_letter_code
_entity_poly.pdbx_strand_id
1 'polypeptide(L)'
;MYSKISKVHKELESRFVSVDSRFTYLIEQLVIPYAAAKGLKWDDQTKDTVDVVMDPLVSDALEAGNLREQVQVLQKDTFARIEKGEAISDEQLAQDFRNLIELVKTLSRTIRLNEQVDVEAVKSLENRVIRRKSVLIHGVAGRHWDSRPAKKCMIEAWVWSVFLYFVFDTPFSILGTEASEVKKVWTSIFGADHADQWPTSSSLCETWRCTTMNYVFAKMIAQEVVTQVKTHEKPTVLEESVLELRNNISIVIETTLDSSYFRSCRPA
;
A
#
# COMPACT_ATOMS: atom_id res chain seq x y z
N MET A 1 -37.03 -8.91 54.18
CA MET A 1 -36.36 -7.60 54.20
C MET A 1 -34.84 -7.71 53.99
N TYR A 2 -34.13 -8.54 54.78
CA TYR A 2 -32.68 -8.77 54.66
C TYR A 2 -32.18 -9.24 53.28
N SER A 3 -32.94 -10.08 52.57
CA SER A 3 -32.56 -10.55 51.21
C SER A 3 -32.51 -9.44 50.15
N LYS A 4 -33.37 -8.41 50.25
CA LYS A 4 -33.37 -7.28 49.31
C LYS A 4 -32.18 -6.34 49.55
N ILE A 5 -31.81 -6.11 50.82
CA ILE A 5 -30.66 -5.26 51.20
C ILE A 5 -29.34 -5.91 50.78
N SER A 6 -29.19 -7.22 50.98
CA SER A 6 -27.98 -7.97 50.57
C SER A 6 -27.77 -7.97 49.05
N LYS A 7 -28.84 -8.04 48.26
CA LYS A 7 -28.75 -7.99 46.79
C LYS A 7 -28.32 -6.61 46.28
N VAL A 8 -28.88 -5.54 46.84
CA VAL A 8 -28.51 -4.16 46.48
C VAL A 8 -27.06 -3.86 46.86
N HIS A 9 -26.59 -4.38 48.00
CA HIS A 9 -25.20 -4.22 48.42
C HIS A 9 -24.22 -4.91 47.46
N LYS A 10 -24.49 -6.15 47.04
CA LYS A 10 -23.68 -6.85 46.03
C LYS A 10 -23.68 -6.17 44.67
N GLU A 11 -24.81 -5.61 44.23
CA GLU A 11 -24.88 -4.84 42.98
C GLU A 11 -24.09 -3.53 43.07
N LEU A 12 -24.09 -2.86 44.23
CA LEU A 12 -23.27 -1.67 44.48
C LEU A 12 -21.79 -2.00 44.49
N GLU A 13 -21.36 -3.05 45.20
CA GLU A 13 -19.97 -3.49 45.24
C GLU A 13 -19.45 -3.89 43.84
N SER A 14 -20.25 -4.64 43.08
CA SER A 14 -19.89 -5.03 41.70
C SER A 14 -19.77 -3.81 40.78
N ARG A 15 -20.64 -2.79 40.95
CA ARG A 15 -20.54 -1.53 40.20
C ARG A 15 -19.32 -0.72 40.60
N PHE A 16 -18.98 -0.66 41.88
CA PHE A 16 -17.79 0.04 42.37
C PHE A 16 -16.50 -0.57 41.79
N VAL A 17 -16.36 -1.90 41.83
CA VAL A 17 -15.19 -2.60 41.27
C VAL A 17 -15.04 -2.35 39.75
N SER A 18 -16.15 -2.27 39.01
CA SER A 18 -16.14 -1.98 37.57
C SER A 18 -15.80 -0.53 37.20
N VAL A 19 -16.10 0.42 38.08
CA VAL A 19 -15.75 1.84 37.89
C VAL A 19 -14.28 2.04 38.22
N ASP A 20 -13.79 1.41 39.29
CA ASP A 20 -12.38 1.47 39.70
C ASP A 20 -11.46 0.95 38.60
N SER A 21 -11.79 -0.21 38.02
CA SER A 21 -10.96 -0.81 36.95
C SER A 21 -10.87 0.07 35.69
N ARG A 22 -11.95 0.80 35.35
CA ARG A 22 -11.97 1.71 34.19
C ARG A 22 -11.25 3.00 34.49
N PHE A 23 -11.39 3.52 35.71
CA PHE A 23 -10.67 4.69 36.16
C PHE A 23 -9.16 4.44 36.15
N THR A 24 -8.69 3.36 36.78
CA THR A 24 -7.27 2.96 36.76
C THR A 24 -6.75 2.82 35.33
N TYR A 25 -7.51 2.16 34.45
CA TYR A 25 -7.12 2.03 33.04
C TYR A 25 -6.94 3.39 32.33
N LEU A 26 -7.87 4.34 32.53
CA LEU A 26 -7.79 5.67 31.93
C LEU A 26 -6.60 6.46 32.48
N ILE A 27 -6.33 6.35 33.79
CA ILE A 27 -5.19 6.99 34.41
C ILE A 27 -3.88 6.45 33.82
N GLU A 28 -3.71 5.13 33.80
CA GLU A 28 -2.48 4.48 33.37
C GLU A 28 -2.20 4.62 31.87
N GLN A 29 -3.23 4.54 31.03
CA GLN A 29 -3.07 4.53 29.57
C GLN A 29 -3.11 5.93 28.96
N LEU A 30 -3.69 6.92 29.63
CA LEU A 30 -4.02 8.20 29.02
C LEU A 30 -3.47 9.37 29.83
N VAL A 31 -3.78 9.45 31.12
CA VAL A 31 -3.43 10.61 31.96
C VAL A 31 -1.94 10.63 32.32
N ILE A 32 -1.39 9.53 32.83
CA ILE A 32 0.04 9.45 33.21
C ILE A 32 0.96 9.68 32.00
N PRO A 33 0.75 9.01 30.84
CA PRO A 33 1.59 9.25 29.66
C PRO A 33 1.51 10.69 29.15
N TYR A 34 0.31 11.29 29.15
CA TYR A 34 0.12 12.68 28.75
C TYR A 34 0.84 13.65 29.70
N ALA A 35 0.68 13.46 31.01
CA ALA A 35 1.36 14.27 32.02
C ALA A 35 2.87 14.18 31.85
N ALA A 36 3.43 12.98 31.68
CA ALA A 36 4.85 12.78 31.44
C ALA A 36 5.34 13.48 30.15
N ALA A 37 4.58 13.38 29.05
CA ALA A 37 4.92 14.02 27.78
C ALA A 37 4.91 15.56 27.85
N LYS A 38 4.04 16.13 28.69
CA LYS A 38 3.91 17.59 28.90
C LYS A 38 4.74 18.11 30.09
N GLY A 39 5.45 17.23 30.80
CA GLY A 39 6.21 17.59 32.01
C GLY A 39 5.34 18.01 33.20
N LEU A 40 4.08 17.58 33.24
CA LEU A 40 3.13 17.85 34.32
C LEU A 40 3.25 16.79 35.42
N LYS A 41 2.96 17.18 36.67
CA LYS A 41 2.91 16.25 37.80
C LYS A 41 1.47 15.77 38.01
N TRP A 42 1.30 14.46 38.11
CA TRP A 42 0.03 13.82 38.44
C TRP A 42 0.11 13.17 39.82
N ASP A 43 -0.87 13.47 40.68
CA ASP A 43 -1.07 12.83 41.98
C ASP A 43 -2.58 12.66 42.21
N ASP A 44 -3.05 11.42 42.16
CA ASP A 44 -4.47 11.08 42.29
C ASP A 44 -5.06 11.39 43.69
N GLN A 45 -4.22 11.73 44.67
CA GLN A 45 -4.63 12.09 46.02
C GLN A 45 -4.83 13.59 46.23
N THR A 46 -4.29 14.44 45.34
CA THR A 46 -4.41 15.89 45.44
C THR A 46 -5.25 16.44 44.29
N LYS A 47 -6.44 16.95 44.65
CA LYS A 47 -7.39 17.59 43.73
C LYS A 47 -6.72 18.62 42.81
N ASP A 48 -5.74 19.36 43.33
CA ASP A 48 -5.03 20.41 42.59
C ASP A 48 -4.20 19.87 41.42
N THR A 49 -3.71 18.62 41.47
CA THR A 49 -2.94 18.05 40.35
C THR A 49 -3.84 17.42 39.29
N VAL A 50 -5.08 17.06 39.67
CA VAL A 50 -6.08 16.56 38.73
C VAL A 50 -6.44 17.66 37.72
N ASP A 51 -6.79 18.85 38.21
CA ASP A 51 -7.16 19.97 37.34
C ASP A 51 -5.98 20.40 36.45
N VAL A 52 -4.75 20.42 36.99
CA VAL A 52 -3.52 20.77 36.26
C VAL A 52 -3.23 19.87 35.05
N VAL A 53 -3.63 18.60 35.08
CA VAL A 53 -3.42 17.66 33.97
C VAL A 53 -4.67 17.52 33.10
N MET A 54 -5.86 17.49 33.72
CA MET A 54 -7.11 17.25 33.00
C MET A 54 -7.53 18.44 32.15
N ASP A 55 -7.36 19.67 32.62
CA ASP A 55 -7.71 20.87 31.86
C ASP A 55 -6.94 20.97 30.52
N PRO A 56 -5.60 20.89 30.50
CA PRO A 56 -4.86 20.91 29.24
C PRO A 56 -5.10 19.65 28.40
N LEU A 57 -5.32 18.48 29.00
CA LEU A 57 -5.66 17.26 28.27
C LEU A 57 -6.99 17.40 27.51
N VAL A 58 -8.02 17.94 28.16
CA VAL A 58 -9.33 18.18 27.54
C VAL A 58 -9.22 19.28 26.49
N SER A 59 -8.49 20.37 26.77
CA SER A 59 -8.24 21.44 25.81
C SER A 59 -7.53 20.93 24.54
N ASP A 60 -6.44 20.19 24.71
CA ASP A 60 -5.68 19.59 23.60
C ASP A 60 -6.55 18.57 22.82
N ALA A 61 -7.40 17.80 23.50
CA ALA A 61 -8.30 16.86 22.85
C ALA A 61 -9.38 17.57 22.01
N LEU A 62 -9.93 18.67 22.51
CA LEU A 62 -10.88 19.52 21.79
C LEU A 62 -10.21 20.20 20.59
N GLU A 63 -9.00 20.73 20.77
CA GLU A 63 -8.21 21.33 19.71
C GLU A 63 -7.86 20.30 18.62
N ALA A 64 -7.44 19.10 19.01
CA ALA A 64 -7.19 18.00 18.08
C ALA A 64 -8.45 17.59 17.32
N GLY A 65 -9.62 17.63 17.96
CA GLY A 65 -10.91 17.44 17.31
C GLY A 65 -11.19 18.49 16.24
N ASN A 66 -11.08 19.77 16.60
CA ASN A 66 -11.25 20.89 15.66
C ASN A 66 -10.25 20.84 14.51
N LEU A 67 -8.98 20.53 14.77
CA LEU A 67 -7.95 20.39 13.74
C LEU A 67 -8.25 19.23 12.80
N ARG A 68 -8.74 18.09 13.30
CA ARG A 68 -9.18 16.97 12.46
C ARG A 68 -10.34 17.37 11.56
N GLU A 69 -11.33 18.09 12.08
CA GLU A 69 -12.44 18.60 11.27
C GLU A 69 -11.96 19.57 10.21
N GLN A 70 -11.08 20.51 10.54
CA GLN A 70 -10.50 21.45 9.58
C GLN A 70 -9.69 20.74 8.50
N VAL A 71 -8.89 19.73 8.87
CA VAL A 71 -8.16 18.89 7.92
C VAL A 71 -9.13 18.16 6.99
N GLN A 72 -10.22 17.59 7.53
CA GLN A 72 -11.23 16.93 6.70
C GLN A 72 -11.94 17.89 5.74
N VAL A 73 -12.26 19.11 6.19
CA VAL A 73 -12.87 20.15 5.34
C VAL A 73 -11.90 20.59 4.25
N LEU A 74 -10.65 20.88 4.59
CA LEU A 74 -9.62 21.25 3.62
C LEU A 74 -9.35 20.14 2.61
N GLN A 75 -9.32 18.88 3.06
CA GLN A 75 -9.24 17.72 2.18
C GLN A 75 -10.42 17.68 1.21
N LYS A 76 -11.66 17.79 1.71
CA LYS A 76 -12.86 17.83 0.85
C LYS A 76 -12.85 18.99 -0.14
N ASP A 77 -12.46 20.19 0.28
CA ASP A 77 -12.37 21.36 -0.61
C ASP A 77 -11.28 21.18 -1.67
N THR A 78 -10.12 20.62 -1.28
CA THR A 78 -9.03 20.28 -2.21
C THR A 78 -9.51 19.25 -3.25
N PHE A 79 -10.26 18.23 -2.82
CA PHE A 79 -10.84 17.24 -3.74
C PHE A 79 -11.92 17.82 -4.65
N ALA A 80 -12.70 18.79 -4.17
CA ALA A 80 -13.75 19.43 -4.96
C ALA A 80 -13.21 20.34 -6.07
N ARG A 81 -12.02 20.93 -5.86
CA ARG A 81 -11.40 21.90 -6.78
C ARG A 81 -10.57 21.28 -7.89
N ILE A 82 -10.27 19.98 -7.83
CA ILE A 82 -9.37 19.36 -8.79
C ILE A 82 -10.14 19.04 -10.06
N GLU A 83 -9.71 19.71 -11.15
CA GLU A 83 -10.24 19.58 -12.50
C GLU A 83 -10.40 18.10 -12.87
N LYS A 84 -11.55 17.79 -13.47
CA LYS A 84 -11.85 16.46 -13.98
C LYS A 84 -10.85 16.16 -15.09
N GLY A 85 -9.79 15.41 -14.75
CA GLY A 85 -8.94 14.78 -15.76
C GLY A 85 -9.82 14.00 -16.73
N GLU A 86 -9.50 14.05 -18.02
CA GLU A 86 -10.22 13.28 -19.03
C GLU A 86 -10.14 11.80 -18.65
N ALA A 87 -11.27 11.22 -18.27
CA ALA A 87 -11.34 9.81 -17.98
C ALA A 87 -11.09 9.04 -19.27
N ILE A 88 -10.10 8.14 -19.25
CA ILE A 88 -9.93 7.14 -20.31
C ILE A 88 -11.22 6.33 -20.36
N SER A 89 -11.82 6.17 -21.55
CA SER A 89 -13.02 5.35 -21.67
C SER A 89 -12.71 3.89 -21.36
N ASP A 90 -13.72 3.16 -20.86
CA ASP A 90 -13.59 1.73 -20.59
C ASP A 90 -13.17 0.96 -21.85
N GLU A 91 -13.63 1.37 -23.03
CA GLU A 91 -13.24 0.79 -24.31
C GLU A 91 -11.74 0.97 -24.59
N GLN A 92 -11.20 2.16 -24.33
CA GLN A 92 -9.79 2.46 -24.54
C GLN A 92 -8.93 1.68 -23.55
N LEU A 93 -9.30 1.67 -22.26
CA LEU A 93 -8.62 0.87 -21.25
C LEU A 93 -8.62 -0.62 -21.60
N ALA A 94 -9.76 -1.15 -22.04
CA ALA A 94 -9.87 -2.54 -22.48
C ALA A 94 -8.99 -2.82 -23.70
N GLN A 95 -8.87 -1.87 -24.63
CA GLN A 95 -8.00 -2.01 -25.79
C GLN A 95 -6.52 -2.01 -25.39
N ASP A 96 -6.11 -1.13 -24.48
CA ASP A 96 -4.73 -1.08 -23.99
C ASP A 96 -4.35 -2.35 -23.24
N PHE A 97 -5.28 -2.90 -22.44
CA PHE A 97 -5.07 -4.17 -21.77
C PHE A 97 -4.96 -5.34 -22.77
N ARG A 98 -5.78 -5.36 -23.84
CA ARG A 98 -5.64 -6.33 -24.93
C ARG A 98 -4.29 -6.23 -25.62
N ASN A 99 -3.81 -5.01 -25.88
CA ASN A 99 -2.50 -4.78 -26.49
C ASN A 99 -1.38 -5.32 -25.58
N LEU A 100 -1.46 -5.07 -24.27
CA LEU A 100 -0.50 -5.60 -23.29
C LEU A 100 -0.49 -7.14 -23.27
N ILE A 101 -1.66 -7.77 -23.29
CA ILE A 101 -1.77 -9.24 -23.39
C ILE A 101 -1.05 -9.77 -24.63
N GLU A 102 -1.25 -9.14 -25.80
CA GLU A 102 -0.60 -9.57 -27.03
C GLU A 102 0.92 -9.34 -27.03
N LEU A 103 1.41 -8.29 -26.36
CA LEU A 103 2.84 -8.09 -26.13
C LEU A 103 3.45 -9.19 -25.26
N VAL A 104 2.79 -9.55 -24.16
CA VAL A 104 3.23 -10.66 -23.28
C VAL A 104 3.24 -11.98 -24.05
N LYS A 105 2.20 -12.27 -24.83
CA LYS A 105 2.16 -13.46 -25.70
C LYS A 105 3.27 -13.43 -26.74
N THR A 106 3.54 -12.29 -27.36
CA THR A 106 4.60 -12.14 -28.36
C THR A 106 5.97 -12.42 -27.72
N LEU A 107 6.24 -11.83 -26.56
CA LEU A 107 7.44 -12.10 -25.76
C LEU A 107 7.55 -13.59 -25.41
N SER A 108 6.46 -14.24 -24.98
CA SER A 108 6.46 -15.68 -24.69
C SER A 108 6.84 -16.54 -25.91
N ARG A 109 6.49 -16.09 -27.12
CA ARG A 109 6.77 -16.80 -28.38
C ARG A 109 8.20 -16.61 -28.86
N THR A 110 8.82 -15.45 -28.59
CA THR A 110 10.21 -15.18 -28.97
C THR A 110 11.20 -15.96 -28.12
N ILE A 111 10.83 -16.30 -26.88
CA ILE A 111 11.65 -17.11 -25.98
C ILE A 111 11.73 -18.54 -26.50
N ARG A 112 12.95 -18.94 -26.89
CA ARG A 112 13.25 -20.31 -27.31
C ARG A 112 13.44 -21.17 -26.07
N LEU A 113 12.33 -21.72 -25.59
CA LEU A 113 12.34 -22.77 -24.59
C LEU A 113 12.94 -24.03 -25.21
N ASN A 114 14.22 -24.29 -24.93
CA ASN A 114 14.83 -25.57 -25.26
C ASN A 114 14.10 -26.69 -24.51
N GLU A 115 14.04 -27.91 -25.05
CA GLU A 115 13.32 -29.02 -24.38
C GLU A 115 13.88 -29.30 -22.97
N GLN A 116 15.17 -28.99 -22.78
CA GLN A 116 15.91 -29.07 -21.53
C GLN A 116 15.77 -27.86 -20.59
N VAL A 117 14.91 -26.87 -20.90
CA VAL A 117 14.62 -25.81 -19.92
C VAL A 117 14.01 -26.47 -18.70
N ASP A 118 14.80 -26.48 -17.64
CA ASP A 118 14.48 -27.05 -16.35
C ASP A 118 13.36 -26.22 -15.73
N VAL A 119 12.21 -26.86 -15.50
CA VAL A 119 11.09 -26.28 -14.78
C VAL A 119 11.55 -25.79 -13.40
N GLU A 120 12.58 -26.44 -12.85
CA GLU A 120 13.19 -26.06 -11.58
C GLU A 120 14.03 -24.78 -11.67
N ALA A 121 14.57 -24.43 -12.85
CA ALA A 121 15.20 -23.12 -13.04
C ALA A 121 14.15 -22.01 -12.91
N VAL A 122 12.98 -22.16 -13.55
CA VAL A 122 11.87 -21.19 -13.47
C VAL A 122 11.27 -21.10 -12.07
N LYS A 123 11.21 -22.21 -11.33
CA LYS A 123 10.82 -22.18 -9.91
C LYS A 123 11.89 -21.59 -9.01
N SER A 124 13.18 -21.81 -9.28
CA SER A 124 14.25 -21.18 -8.51
C SER A 124 14.25 -19.66 -8.65
N LEU A 125 13.70 -19.14 -9.76
CA LEU A 125 13.51 -17.72 -10.04
C LEU A 125 12.40 -17.09 -9.16
N GLU A 126 11.41 -17.88 -8.71
CA GLU A 126 10.38 -17.46 -7.73
C GLU A 126 11.02 -16.92 -6.43
N ASN A 127 12.14 -17.51 -6.01
CA ASN A 127 12.80 -17.18 -4.74
C ASN A 127 13.79 -16.00 -4.83
N ARG A 128 14.23 -15.58 -6.02
CA ARG A 128 15.34 -14.61 -6.17
C ARG A 128 14.90 -13.17 -6.36
N VAL A 129 13.72 -12.94 -6.94
CA VAL A 129 13.32 -11.60 -7.42
C VAL A 129 12.05 -11.09 -6.75
N ILE A 130 11.03 -11.94 -6.64
CA ILE A 130 9.75 -11.54 -6.06
C ILE A 130 9.69 -12.09 -4.63
N ARG A 131 9.87 -11.23 -3.63
CA ARG A 131 9.78 -11.63 -2.21
C ARG A 131 8.44 -12.29 -1.87
N ARG A 132 7.38 -11.95 -2.62
CA ARG A 132 6.11 -12.67 -2.63
C ARG A 132 6.17 -13.69 -3.75
N LYS A 133 6.02 -14.98 -3.41
CA LYS A 133 5.83 -16.08 -4.35
C LYS A 133 5.01 -15.63 -5.57
N SER A 134 5.52 -15.87 -6.78
CA SER A 134 4.88 -15.49 -8.03
C SER A 134 3.47 -16.07 -8.09
N VAL A 135 2.48 -15.21 -7.83
CA VAL A 135 1.11 -15.59 -7.45
C VAL A 135 0.47 -16.55 -8.44
N LEU A 136 0.79 -16.42 -9.74
CA LEU A 136 0.13 -17.17 -10.80
C LEU A 136 0.78 -18.53 -11.12
N ILE A 137 2.00 -18.79 -10.65
CA ILE A 137 2.67 -20.09 -10.79
C ILE A 137 2.79 -20.83 -9.46
N HIS A 138 2.48 -20.15 -8.35
CA HIS A 138 2.61 -20.71 -7.02
C HIS A 138 1.75 -21.97 -6.83
N GLY A 139 2.35 -23.02 -6.26
CA GLY A 139 1.64 -24.26 -5.95
C GLY A 139 1.40 -25.21 -7.13
N VAL A 140 1.80 -24.85 -8.36
CA VAL A 140 1.66 -25.74 -9.52
C VAL A 140 2.81 -26.75 -9.57
N ALA A 141 2.47 -28.05 -9.57
CA ALA A 141 3.47 -29.12 -9.63
C ALA A 141 4.25 -29.07 -10.96
N GLY A 142 5.55 -29.35 -10.91
CA GLY A 142 6.47 -29.15 -12.04
C GLY A 142 6.04 -29.89 -13.31
N ARG A 143 5.53 -31.12 -13.14
CA ARG A 143 4.98 -31.98 -14.21
C ARG A 143 3.93 -31.33 -15.10
N HIS A 144 3.18 -30.34 -14.59
CA HIS A 144 2.17 -29.65 -15.40
C HIS A 144 2.78 -28.71 -16.43
N TRP A 145 4.07 -28.39 -16.27
CA TRP A 145 4.84 -27.54 -17.16
C TRP A 145 5.74 -28.31 -18.13
N ASP A 146 5.66 -29.64 -18.19
CA ASP A 146 6.60 -30.43 -19.01
C ASP A 146 6.37 -30.23 -20.52
N SER A 147 5.13 -29.95 -20.92
CA SER A 147 4.79 -29.73 -22.32
C SER A 147 5.21 -28.34 -22.81
N ARG A 148 5.65 -28.25 -24.06
CA ARG A 148 6.02 -26.97 -24.69
C ARG A 148 4.92 -25.89 -24.60
N PRO A 149 3.62 -26.19 -24.83
CA PRO A 149 2.55 -25.22 -24.62
C PRO A 149 2.43 -24.76 -23.16
N ALA A 150 2.56 -25.68 -22.21
CA ALA A 150 2.49 -25.34 -20.80
C ALA A 150 3.67 -24.47 -20.34
N LYS A 151 4.90 -24.73 -20.83
CA LYS A 151 6.06 -23.86 -20.56
C LYS A 151 5.84 -22.42 -21.05
N LYS A 152 5.11 -22.22 -22.16
CA LYS A 152 4.74 -20.86 -22.61
C LYS A 152 3.76 -20.20 -21.66
N CYS A 153 2.71 -20.92 -21.24
CA CYS A 153 1.77 -20.42 -20.25
C CYS A 153 2.46 -20.09 -18.92
N MET A 154 3.48 -20.86 -18.53
CA MET A 154 4.30 -20.59 -17.35
C MET A 154 5.05 -19.25 -17.48
N ILE A 155 5.68 -18.99 -18.64
CA ILE A 155 6.34 -17.69 -18.89
C ILE A 155 5.32 -16.56 -18.81
N GLU A 156 4.17 -16.69 -19.48
CA GLU A 156 3.12 -15.66 -19.45
C GLU A 156 2.66 -15.40 -18.01
N ALA A 157 2.36 -16.45 -17.24
CA ALA A 157 1.96 -16.35 -15.83
C ALA A 157 3.06 -15.73 -14.96
N TRP A 158 4.32 -16.01 -15.25
CA TRP A 158 5.45 -15.40 -14.57
C TRP A 158 5.57 -13.90 -14.87
N VAL A 159 5.50 -13.49 -16.15
CA VAL A 159 5.51 -12.07 -16.55
C VAL A 159 4.33 -11.32 -15.92
N TRP A 160 3.14 -11.93 -15.90
CA TRP A 160 1.99 -11.37 -15.20
C TRP A 160 2.22 -11.24 -13.70
N SER A 161 2.91 -12.19 -13.07
CA SER A 161 3.28 -12.08 -11.66
C SER A 161 4.23 -10.91 -11.39
N VAL A 162 5.14 -10.61 -12.33
CA VAL A 162 6.00 -9.41 -12.28
C VAL A 162 5.15 -8.14 -12.35
N PHE A 163 4.23 -8.03 -13.30
CA PHE A 163 3.34 -6.85 -13.40
C PHE A 163 2.42 -6.70 -12.19
N LEU A 164 1.86 -7.80 -11.68
CA LEU A 164 1.04 -7.77 -10.48
C LEU A 164 1.82 -7.25 -9.28
N TYR A 165 3.10 -7.57 -9.17
CA TYR A 165 3.94 -7.12 -8.06
C TYR A 165 4.42 -5.67 -8.21
N PHE A 166 4.96 -5.32 -9.38
CA PHE A 166 5.61 -4.02 -9.58
C PHE A 166 4.65 -2.90 -10.00
N VAL A 167 3.55 -3.23 -10.68
CA VAL A 167 2.64 -2.24 -11.27
C VAL A 167 1.29 -2.24 -10.56
N PHE A 168 0.72 -3.42 -10.30
CA PHE A 168 -0.66 -3.54 -9.80
C PHE A 168 -0.79 -3.86 -8.30
N ASP A 169 0.30 -3.99 -7.54
CA ASP A 169 0.25 -4.32 -6.11
C ASP A 169 -0.50 -3.23 -5.33
N THR A 170 -0.31 -1.99 -5.74
CA THR A 170 -1.08 -0.84 -5.26
C THR A 170 -1.31 0.16 -6.38
N PRO A 171 -2.28 1.07 -6.21
CA PRO A 171 -2.49 2.19 -7.14
C PRO A 171 -1.26 3.06 -7.39
N PHE A 172 -0.31 3.05 -6.45
CA PHE A 172 0.87 3.91 -6.47
C PHE A 172 2.14 3.16 -6.88
N SER A 173 2.12 1.83 -6.99
CA SER A 173 3.33 1.03 -7.20
C SER A 173 4.10 1.44 -8.47
N ILE A 174 3.39 1.95 -9.48
CA ILE A 174 3.99 2.49 -10.71
C ILE A 174 4.95 3.67 -10.45
N LEU A 175 4.84 4.34 -9.31
CA LEU A 175 5.71 5.47 -8.90
C LEU A 175 7.03 5.01 -8.28
N GLY A 176 7.33 3.71 -8.25
CA GLY A 176 8.60 3.18 -7.76
C GLY A 176 8.78 3.32 -6.24
N THR A 177 9.99 3.66 -5.79
CA THR A 177 10.36 3.80 -4.38
C THR A 177 9.57 4.91 -3.67
N GLU A 178 9.21 5.96 -4.41
CA GLU A 178 8.44 7.10 -3.93
C GLU A 178 6.98 6.74 -3.63
N ALA A 179 6.49 5.62 -4.18
CA ALA A 179 5.16 5.10 -3.90
C ALA A 179 4.93 4.78 -2.41
N SER A 180 6.00 4.50 -1.66
CA SER A 180 5.92 4.02 -0.28
C SER A 180 5.33 5.05 0.67
N GLU A 181 5.69 6.34 0.54
CA GLU A 181 5.16 7.41 1.37
C GLU A 181 3.70 7.73 1.02
N VAL A 182 3.36 7.76 -0.27
CA VAL A 182 1.98 7.95 -0.74
C VAL A 182 1.08 6.81 -0.24
N LYS A 183 1.58 5.56 -0.32
CA LYS A 183 0.89 4.38 0.20
C LYS A 183 0.67 4.46 1.70
N LYS A 184 1.65 4.94 2.49
CA LYS A 184 1.50 5.13 3.95
C LYS A 184 0.43 6.17 4.26
N VAL A 185 0.42 7.30 3.58
CA VAL A 185 -0.60 8.35 3.76
C VAL A 185 -1.98 7.81 3.40
N TRP A 186 -2.11 7.16 2.24
CA TRP A 186 -3.35 6.52 1.81
C TRP A 186 -3.87 5.51 2.84
N THR A 187 -2.98 4.64 3.32
CA THR A 187 -3.30 3.66 4.37
C THR A 187 -3.64 4.34 5.70
N SER A 188 -3.03 5.47 6.05
CA SER A 188 -3.38 6.19 7.28
C SER A 188 -4.78 6.79 7.22
N ILE A 189 -5.18 7.30 6.05
CA ILE A 189 -6.48 7.95 5.85
C ILE A 189 -7.62 6.94 5.73
N PHE A 190 -7.41 5.84 5.01
CA PHE A 190 -8.46 4.86 4.69
C PHE A 190 -8.26 3.48 5.36
N GLY A 191 -7.21 3.33 6.16
CA GLY A 191 -6.73 2.09 6.79
C GLY A 191 -7.69 1.33 7.67
N ALA A 192 -8.60 2.06 8.31
CA ALA A 192 -9.52 1.48 9.30
C ALA A 192 -10.48 0.45 8.69
N ASP A 193 -10.76 0.55 7.40
CA ASP A 193 -11.76 -0.27 6.69
C ASP A 193 -11.12 -1.18 5.63
N HIS A 194 -9.91 -1.71 5.88
CA HIS A 194 -9.17 -2.51 4.90
C HIS A 194 -9.63 -3.98 4.82
N ALA A 195 -9.68 -4.51 3.59
CA ALA A 195 -9.60 -5.94 3.30
C ALA A 195 -8.28 -6.21 2.56
N ASP A 196 -7.43 -7.09 3.09
CA ASP A 196 -6.18 -7.51 2.44
C ASP A 196 -5.24 -6.37 1.98
N GLN A 197 -5.09 -5.32 2.81
CA GLN A 197 -4.27 -4.12 2.52
C GLN A 197 -4.83 -3.20 1.43
N TRP A 198 -6.05 -3.44 0.97
CA TRP A 198 -6.81 -2.54 0.11
C TRP A 198 -7.93 -1.89 0.93
N PRO A 199 -8.11 -0.57 0.86
CA PRO A 199 -9.26 0.07 1.47
C PRO A 199 -10.54 -0.38 0.83
N THR A 200 -11.59 -0.48 1.65
CA THR A 200 -12.96 -0.61 1.15
C THR A 200 -13.22 0.54 0.18
N SER A 201 -13.67 0.18 -1.02
CA SER A 201 -13.99 1.17 -2.05
C SER A 201 -15.07 2.10 -1.52
N SER A 202 -14.73 3.38 -1.44
CA SER A 202 -15.64 4.47 -1.10
C SER A 202 -15.42 5.61 -2.08
N SER A 203 -16.45 6.43 -2.30
CA SER A 203 -16.35 7.59 -3.19
C SER A 203 -15.19 8.51 -2.79
N LEU A 204 -15.02 8.74 -1.49
CA LEU A 204 -13.92 9.56 -0.96
C LEU A 204 -12.54 8.94 -1.24
N CYS A 205 -12.38 7.62 -1.06
CA CYS A 205 -11.14 6.92 -1.35
C CYS A 205 -10.78 6.99 -2.84
N GLU A 206 -11.73 6.73 -3.73
CA GLU A 206 -11.48 6.80 -5.17
C GLU A 206 -11.21 8.22 -5.64
N THR A 207 -11.95 9.22 -5.12
CA THR A 207 -11.64 10.63 -5.41
C THR A 207 -10.23 10.97 -4.95
N TRP A 208 -9.84 10.62 -3.73
CA TRP A 208 -8.48 10.87 -3.22
C TRP A 208 -7.42 10.23 -4.11
N ARG A 209 -7.65 8.98 -4.54
CA ARG A 209 -6.73 8.19 -5.36
C ARG A 209 -6.56 8.80 -6.75
N CYS A 210 -7.66 9.09 -7.45
CA CYS A 210 -7.67 9.74 -8.75
C CYS A 210 -7.03 11.13 -8.68
N THR A 211 -7.38 11.93 -7.68
CA THR A 211 -6.81 13.26 -7.47
C THR A 211 -5.31 13.21 -7.23
N THR A 212 -4.85 12.32 -6.34
CA THR A 212 -3.43 12.20 -6.00
C THR A 212 -2.65 11.74 -7.22
N MET A 213 -3.15 10.73 -7.93
CA MET A 213 -2.53 10.26 -9.17
C MET A 213 -2.53 11.36 -10.23
N ASN A 214 -3.62 12.10 -10.42
CA ASN A 214 -3.65 13.21 -11.36
C ASN A 214 -2.67 14.31 -10.98
N TYR A 215 -2.54 14.67 -9.70
CA TYR A 215 -1.57 15.68 -9.27
C TYR A 215 -0.13 15.23 -9.48
N VAL A 216 0.16 13.97 -9.15
CA VAL A 216 1.47 13.36 -9.29
C VAL A 216 1.84 13.21 -10.78
N PHE A 217 0.94 12.66 -11.61
CA PHE A 217 1.16 12.49 -13.04
C PHE A 217 1.08 13.79 -13.83
N ALA A 218 0.19 14.73 -13.50
CA ALA A 218 0.14 16.03 -14.15
C ALA A 218 1.44 16.80 -13.94
N LYS A 219 2.12 16.65 -12.79
CA LYS A 219 3.46 17.20 -12.61
C LYS A 219 4.49 16.57 -13.56
N MET A 220 4.41 15.26 -13.81
CA MET A 220 5.28 14.56 -14.77
C MET A 220 4.99 14.96 -16.22
N ILE A 221 3.70 14.94 -16.63
CA ILE A 221 3.27 15.23 -18.00
C ILE A 221 3.39 16.73 -18.32
N ALA A 222 3.11 17.63 -17.38
CA ALA A 222 3.28 19.07 -17.61
C ALA A 222 4.73 19.45 -17.88
N GLN A 223 5.70 18.69 -17.37
CA GLN A 223 7.10 18.86 -17.75
C GLN A 223 7.39 18.34 -19.16
N GLU A 224 6.81 17.23 -19.61
CA GLU A 224 6.95 16.75 -21.00
C GLU A 224 6.30 17.68 -22.04
N VAL A 225 5.14 18.27 -21.75
CA VAL A 225 4.41 19.12 -22.71
C VAL A 225 5.01 20.53 -22.84
N VAL A 226 5.67 21.04 -21.78
CA VAL A 226 6.35 22.35 -21.82
C VAL A 226 7.77 22.27 -22.43
N THR A 227 8.35 21.07 -22.57
CA THR A 227 9.77 20.88 -22.96
C THR A 227 10.02 20.40 -24.39
N GLN A 228 9.08 20.56 -25.33
CA GLN A 228 9.42 20.42 -26.76
C GLN A 228 10.40 21.49 -27.30
N VAL A 229 10.94 22.39 -26.47
CA VAL A 229 11.89 23.43 -26.90
C VAL A 229 13.21 23.51 -26.09
N LYS A 230 13.44 22.76 -25.01
CA LYS A 230 14.72 22.89 -24.28
C LYS A 230 15.39 21.59 -23.84
N THR A 231 16.59 21.43 -24.38
CA THR A 231 17.69 20.54 -24.01
C THR A 231 17.88 20.35 -22.50
N HIS A 232 18.04 19.08 -22.09
CA HIS A 232 18.70 18.61 -20.85
C HIS A 232 18.26 19.24 -19.52
N GLU A 233 16.98 19.17 -19.17
CA GLU A 233 16.62 19.19 -17.73
C GLU A 233 16.81 17.79 -17.14
N LYS A 234 17.39 17.73 -15.94
CA LYS A 234 17.55 16.48 -15.20
C LYS A 234 16.15 15.94 -14.86
N PRO A 235 15.92 14.61 -14.96
CA PRO A 235 14.64 14.05 -14.58
C PRO A 235 14.32 14.39 -13.13
N THR A 236 13.05 14.59 -12.81
CA THR A 236 12.63 14.75 -11.41
C THR A 236 12.82 13.45 -10.64
N VAL A 237 12.94 13.53 -9.31
CA VAL A 237 13.08 12.35 -8.42
C VAL A 237 12.03 11.28 -8.71
N LEU A 238 10.81 11.71 -9.05
CA LEU A 238 9.72 10.81 -9.39
C LEU A 238 9.91 10.14 -10.76
N GLU A 239 10.34 10.90 -11.78
CA GLU A 239 10.66 10.36 -13.10
C GLU A 239 11.83 9.37 -13.01
N GLU A 240 12.85 9.69 -12.23
CA GLU A 240 13.97 8.77 -11.93
C GLU A 240 13.44 7.47 -11.31
N SER A 241 12.51 7.55 -10.36
CA SER A 241 11.92 6.37 -9.72
C SER A 241 11.07 5.51 -10.68
N VAL A 242 10.29 6.14 -11.57
CA VAL A 242 9.54 5.42 -12.61
C VAL A 242 10.47 4.77 -13.64
N LEU A 243 11.52 5.48 -14.06
CA LEU A 243 12.54 4.94 -14.96
C LEU A 243 13.31 3.80 -14.31
N GLU A 244 13.66 3.92 -13.03
CA GLU A 244 14.29 2.86 -12.25
C GLU A 244 13.38 1.64 -12.14
N LEU A 245 12.09 1.83 -11.83
CA LEU A 245 11.11 0.75 -11.80
C LEU A 245 11.02 0.04 -13.15
N ARG A 246 10.93 0.80 -14.24
CA ARG A 246 10.92 0.25 -15.61
C ARG A 246 12.18 -0.56 -15.89
N ASN A 247 13.36 -0.01 -15.57
CA ASN A 247 14.63 -0.69 -15.75
C ASN A 247 14.70 -1.96 -14.89
N ASN A 248 14.22 -1.92 -13.66
CA ASN A 248 14.16 -3.09 -12.78
C ASN A 248 13.26 -4.17 -13.36
N ILE A 249 12.06 -3.83 -13.86
CA ILE A 249 11.16 -4.78 -14.54
C ILE A 249 11.86 -5.37 -15.77
N SER A 250 12.48 -4.53 -16.61
CA SER A 250 13.22 -4.99 -17.78
C SER A 250 14.36 -5.93 -17.41
N ILE A 251 15.22 -5.54 -16.47
CA ILE A 251 16.34 -6.37 -15.98
C ILE A 251 15.82 -7.68 -15.42
N VAL A 252 14.74 -7.66 -14.64
CA VAL A 252 14.13 -8.87 -14.09
C VAL A 252 13.67 -9.80 -15.21
N ILE A 253 12.94 -9.27 -16.20
CA ILE A 253 12.46 -10.02 -17.36
C ILE A 253 13.64 -10.56 -18.18
N GLU A 254 14.58 -9.70 -18.57
CA GLU A 254 15.74 -10.05 -19.39
C GLU A 254 16.63 -11.05 -18.68
N THR A 255 17.13 -10.77 -17.48
CA THR A 255 18.03 -11.70 -16.76
C THR A 255 17.40 -13.05 -16.47
N THR A 256 16.08 -13.07 -16.22
CA THR A 256 15.34 -14.32 -15.99
C THR A 256 15.22 -15.12 -17.29
N LEU A 257 14.89 -14.46 -18.40
CA LEU A 257 14.67 -15.12 -19.68
C LEU A 257 15.97 -15.43 -20.43
N ASP A 258 17.02 -14.62 -20.28
CA ASP A 258 18.38 -14.82 -20.80
C ASP A 258 19.18 -15.83 -19.98
N SER A 259 18.76 -16.19 -18.78
CA SER A 259 19.38 -17.31 -18.03
C SER A 259 19.27 -18.66 -18.77
N SER A 260 18.53 -18.70 -19.89
CA SER A 260 18.57 -19.77 -20.89
C SER A 260 19.86 -19.82 -21.74
N TYR A 261 20.84 -18.93 -21.55
CA TYR A 261 22.08 -18.86 -22.34
C TYR A 261 23.41 -19.21 -21.66
N PHE A 262 23.53 -19.48 -20.35
CA PHE A 262 24.87 -19.74 -19.75
C PHE A 262 24.90 -20.79 -18.63
N ARG A 263 24.80 -22.08 -19.00
CA ARG A 263 25.65 -23.16 -18.44
C ARG A 263 26.02 -24.26 -19.44
N SER A 264 25.89 -24.03 -20.74
CA SER A 264 26.66 -24.75 -21.75
C SER A 264 28.05 -24.12 -21.89
N CYS A 265 28.90 -24.23 -20.86
CA CYS A 265 30.35 -24.03 -20.93
C CYS A 265 31.01 -24.24 -19.54
N ARG A 266 31.18 -25.51 -19.13
CA ARG A 266 32.46 -25.99 -18.57
C ARG A 266 32.52 -27.51 -18.70
N PRO A 267 33.42 -28.04 -19.54
CA PRO A 267 33.70 -29.47 -19.58
C PRO A 267 34.56 -29.89 -18.39
N ALA A 268 34.36 -31.12 -17.92
CA ALA A 268 35.39 -31.96 -17.34
C ALA A 268 35.56 -33.17 -18.27
#